data_AF-A0A7C1QW17-F1
#
_entry.id   AF-A0A7C1QW17-F1
#
_cell.length_a   1.000
_cell.length_b   1.000
_cell.length_c   1.000
_cell.angle_alpha   90.00
_cell.angle_beta   90.00
_cell.angle_gamma   90.00
#
_symmetry.space_group_name_H-M   'P 1'
#
loop_
_entity.id
_entity.type
_entity.pdbx_description
1 polymer ?
#
loop_
_entity_poly.entity_id
_entity_poly.type
_entity_poly.pdbx_seq_one_letter_code
_entity_poly.pdbx_strand_id
1 'polypeptide(L)'
;MKEKDLFSDYQSKSTPDTVQDYLRNLDSTVFKIIGEIGHPSLEKLKEIITNLRIYKIKAEKNPGGFQPGNIAIGADLNQYYPSEEEIIVSELGLMIKTIIEITSQQKIKEFKKREGISSQTVVFNEITYRHVDVMGSGRFFYAEKKNQEIELNL
;
A
#
# COMPACT_ATOMS: atom_id res chain seq x y z
N MET A 1 -3.20 38.11 19.72
CA MET A 1 -3.67 37.13 18.72
C MET A 1 -3.43 35.75 19.28
N LYS A 2 -4.45 34.88 19.31
CA LYS A 2 -4.23 33.47 19.64
C LYS A 2 -3.69 32.81 18.37
N GLU A 3 -2.67 31.96 18.47
CA GLU A 3 -2.02 31.30 17.32
C GLU A 3 -3.00 30.56 16.40
N LYS A 4 -4.17 30.17 16.92
CA LYS A 4 -5.27 29.55 16.17
C LYS A 4 -5.93 30.45 15.12
N ASP A 5 -5.74 31.77 15.19
CA ASP A 5 -6.33 32.73 14.24
C ASP A 5 -5.45 32.96 12.99
N LEU A 6 -4.24 32.40 12.92
CA LEU A 6 -3.32 32.58 11.78
C LEU A 6 -3.59 31.64 10.61
N PHE A 7 -4.34 30.56 10.83
CA PHE A 7 -4.62 29.52 9.83
C PHE A 7 -6.06 29.00 9.96
N SER A 8 -7.05 29.88 9.81
CA SER A 8 -8.48 29.55 9.96
C SER A 8 -8.96 28.39 9.07
N ASP A 9 -8.28 28.21 7.93
CA ASP A 9 -8.67 27.25 6.89
C ASP A 9 -7.90 25.92 7.04
N TYR A 10 -6.98 25.83 7.99
CA TYR A 10 -6.20 24.62 8.22
C TYR A 10 -7.00 23.59 9.01
N GLN A 11 -7.28 22.46 8.37
CA GLN A 11 -7.84 21.27 9.01
C GLN A 11 -6.81 20.14 9.01
N SER A 12 -6.43 19.68 10.21
CA SER A 12 -5.61 18.49 10.38
C SER A 12 -6.31 17.26 9.79
N LYS A 13 -5.58 16.41 9.06
CA LYS A 13 -6.13 15.14 8.57
C LYS A 13 -6.38 14.24 9.77
N SER A 14 -7.61 13.73 9.87
CA SER A 14 -8.03 12.77 10.91
C SER A 14 -8.21 11.35 10.36
N THR A 15 -8.18 11.18 9.04
CA THR A 15 -8.27 9.88 8.38
C THR A 15 -6.89 9.21 8.28
N PRO A 16 -6.81 7.87 8.19
CA PRO A 16 -5.55 7.19 7.93
C PRO A 16 -4.88 7.67 6.64
N ASP A 17 -3.55 7.65 6.62
CA ASP A 17 -2.76 7.92 5.42
C ASP A 17 -2.78 6.69 4.50
N THR A 18 -3.06 6.94 3.23
CA THR A 18 -3.26 5.89 2.23
C THR A 18 -2.37 6.11 1.01
N VAL A 19 -2.30 5.09 0.15
CA VAL A 19 -1.65 5.20 -1.16
C VAL A 19 -2.21 6.36 -2.00
N GLN A 20 -3.49 6.71 -1.84
CA GLN A 20 -4.12 7.85 -2.53
C GLN A 20 -3.56 9.19 -2.07
N ASP A 21 -3.17 9.29 -0.80
CA ASP A 21 -2.55 10.49 -0.27
C ASP A 21 -1.10 10.64 -0.73
N TYR A 22 -0.40 9.53 -0.84
CA TYR A 22 1.00 9.48 -1.27
C TYR A 22 1.16 9.71 -2.78
N LEU A 23 0.39 8.99 -3.61
CA LEU A 23 0.46 9.10 -5.07
C LEU A 23 -0.38 10.27 -5.57
N ARG A 24 0.30 11.36 -5.91
CA ARG A 24 -0.34 12.56 -6.50
C ARG A 24 -0.84 12.35 -7.93
N ASN A 25 -0.33 11.33 -8.63
CA ASN A 25 -0.69 11.05 -10.02
C ASN A 25 -1.84 10.04 -10.11
N LEU A 26 -3.05 10.52 -10.44
CA LEU A 26 -4.24 9.67 -10.59
C LEU A 26 -4.14 8.71 -11.80
N ASP A 27 -3.27 8.97 -12.77
CA ASP A 27 -3.05 8.10 -13.92
C ASP A 27 -2.05 6.94 -13.64
N SER A 28 -1.59 6.83 -12.39
CA SER A 28 -0.66 5.80 -11.93
C SER A 28 -1.17 4.39 -12.23
N THR A 29 -0.25 3.50 -12.58
CA THR A 29 -0.55 2.07 -12.80
C THR A 29 -1.15 1.45 -11.54
N VAL A 30 -0.75 1.95 -10.36
CA VAL A 30 -1.25 1.51 -9.06
C VAL A 30 -2.78 1.63 -9.01
N PHE A 31 -3.33 2.81 -9.33
CA PHE A 31 -4.77 3.03 -9.28
C PHE A 31 -5.53 2.27 -10.36
N LYS A 32 -4.92 2.03 -11.52
CA LYS A 32 -5.52 1.21 -12.58
C LYS A 32 -5.71 -0.23 -12.11
N ILE A 33 -4.65 -0.85 -11.61
CA ILE A 33 -4.69 -2.26 -11.18
C ILE A 33 -5.58 -2.46 -9.96
N ILE A 34 -5.43 -1.61 -8.94
CA ILE A 34 -6.25 -1.68 -7.72
C ILE A 34 -7.72 -1.39 -8.05
N GLY A 35 -7.98 -0.41 -8.91
CA GLY A 35 -9.33 -0.04 -9.35
C GLY A 35 -10.02 -1.12 -10.18
N GLU A 36 -9.30 -1.80 -11.07
CA GLU A 36 -9.82 -2.92 -11.89
C GLU A 36 -10.23 -4.12 -11.03
N ILE A 37 -9.44 -4.43 -9.99
CA ILE A 37 -9.76 -5.51 -9.03
C ILE A 37 -10.95 -5.10 -8.16
N GLY A 38 -10.95 -3.86 -7.67
CA GLY A 38 -11.97 -3.31 -6.79
C GLY A 38 -11.84 -3.80 -5.35
N HIS A 39 -12.97 -4.01 -4.68
CA HIS A 39 -12.99 -4.41 -3.27
C HIS A 39 -12.49 -5.85 -3.09
N PRO A 40 -11.64 -6.13 -2.07
CA PRO A 40 -11.16 -7.49 -1.80
C PRO A 40 -12.32 -8.44 -1.48
N SER A 41 -12.48 -9.48 -2.28
CA SER A 41 -13.46 -10.54 -2.06
C SER A 41 -12.89 -11.90 -2.46
N LEU A 42 -13.53 -12.97 -1.99
CA LEU A 42 -13.08 -14.34 -2.27
C LEU A 42 -13.08 -14.63 -3.77
N GLU A 43 -14.07 -14.11 -4.51
CA GLU A 43 -14.20 -14.24 -5.97
C GLU A 43 -13.04 -13.60 -6.73
N LYS A 44 -12.45 -12.55 -6.16
CA LYS A 44 -11.30 -11.82 -6.72
C LYS A 44 -9.95 -12.43 -6.33
N LEU A 45 -9.91 -13.40 -5.42
CA LEU A 45 -8.67 -13.96 -4.88
C LEU A 45 -7.71 -14.49 -5.97
N LYS A 46 -8.24 -15.17 -6.99
CA LYS A 46 -7.43 -15.71 -8.09
C LYS A 46 -6.75 -14.61 -8.91
N GLU A 47 -7.50 -13.55 -9.19
CA GLU A 47 -7.03 -12.37 -9.92
C GLU A 47 -5.95 -11.62 -9.12
N ILE A 48 -6.19 -11.41 -7.82
CA ILE A 48 -5.25 -10.76 -6.90
C ILE A 48 -3.94 -11.54 -6.82
N ILE A 49 -4.00 -12.86 -6.63
CA ILE A 49 -2.81 -13.73 -6.58
C ILE A 49 -2.02 -13.67 -7.89
N THR A 50 -2.72 -13.67 -9.04
CA THR A 50 -2.08 -13.65 -10.35
C THR A 50 -1.35 -12.33 -10.57
N ASN A 51 -2.00 -11.20 -10.27
CA ASN A 51 -1.39 -9.88 -10.34
C ASN A 51 -0.20 -9.76 -9.37
N LEU A 52 -0.34 -10.26 -8.13
CA LEU A 52 0.74 -10.20 -7.14
C LEU A 52 1.99 -10.93 -7.65
N ARG A 53 1.85 -12.12 -8.25
CA ARG A 53 3.00 -12.84 -8.82
C ARG A 53 3.68 -12.06 -9.95
N ILE A 54 2.89 -11.45 -10.84
CA ILE A 54 3.41 -10.64 -11.95
C ILE A 54 4.17 -9.42 -11.41
N TYR A 55 3.56 -8.68 -10.48
CA TYR A 55 4.15 -7.45 -9.97
C TYR A 55 5.31 -7.69 -9.01
N LYS A 56 5.39 -8.84 -8.31
CA LYS A 56 6.59 -9.24 -7.56
C LYS A 56 7.81 -9.32 -8.48
N ILE A 57 7.70 -10.00 -9.62
CA ILE A 57 8.78 -10.10 -10.61
C ILE A 57 9.16 -8.72 -11.17
N LYS A 58 8.18 -7.84 -11.38
CA LYS A 58 8.45 -6.47 -11.85
C LYS A 58 9.11 -5.61 -10.76
N ALA A 59 8.68 -5.73 -9.51
CA ALA A 59 9.26 -5.01 -8.36
C ALA A 59 10.71 -5.42 -8.11
N GLU A 60 11.05 -6.70 -8.30
CA GLU A 60 12.44 -7.17 -8.22
C GLU A 60 13.33 -6.53 -9.30
N LYS A 61 12.77 -6.25 -10.48
CA LYS A 61 13.48 -5.59 -11.59
C LYS A 61 13.51 -4.07 -11.48
N ASN A 62 12.52 -3.49 -10.82
CA ASN A 62 12.37 -2.06 -10.60
C ASN A 62 12.12 -1.78 -9.11
N PRO A 63 13.10 -2.01 -8.24
CA PRO A 63 12.94 -1.72 -6.83
C PRO A 63 12.91 -0.21 -6.60
N GLY A 64 12.12 0.22 -5.64
CA GLY A 64 12.24 1.54 -5.05
C GLY A 64 13.58 1.72 -4.34
N GLY A 65 13.83 2.94 -3.89
CA GLY A 65 15.13 3.32 -3.37
C GLY A 65 15.02 4.25 -2.18
N PHE A 66 16.06 4.23 -1.37
CA PHE A 66 16.26 5.24 -0.35
C PHE A 66 17.03 6.43 -0.93
N GLN A 67 16.59 7.63 -0.63
CA GLN A 67 17.21 8.87 -1.09
C GLN A 67 17.27 9.88 0.07
N PRO A 68 18.23 10.84 0.05
CA PRO A 68 18.27 11.90 1.04
C PRO A 68 16.95 12.66 1.09
N GLY A 69 16.30 12.66 2.26
CA GLY A 69 15.04 13.36 2.47
C GLY A 69 15.26 14.81 2.91
N ASN A 70 14.29 15.67 2.60
CA ASN A 70 14.29 17.03 3.11
C ASN A 70 13.71 17.09 4.53
N ILE A 71 14.60 17.06 5.52
CA ILE A 71 14.24 17.08 6.96
C ILE A 71 13.47 18.35 7.34
N ALA A 72 13.73 19.48 6.66
CA ALA A 72 13.05 20.75 6.94
C ALA A 72 11.53 20.67 6.68
N ILE A 73 11.09 19.70 5.87
CA ILE A 73 9.68 19.41 5.64
C ILE A 73 9.21 18.10 6.29
N GLY A 74 10.01 17.50 7.19
CA GLY A 74 9.63 16.33 7.96
C GLY A 74 9.89 14.97 7.29
N ALA A 75 10.69 14.92 6.22
CA ALA A 75 11.19 13.68 5.66
C ALA A 75 12.25 13.05 6.57
N ASP A 76 12.42 11.73 6.50
CA ASP A 76 13.57 11.09 7.15
C ASP A 76 14.88 11.45 6.45
N LEU A 77 16.00 11.36 7.17
CA LEU A 77 17.34 11.55 6.62
C LEU A 77 17.57 10.71 5.36
N ASN A 78 17.11 9.46 5.41
CA ASN A 78 17.16 8.52 4.30
C ASN A 78 15.71 8.06 4.03
N GLN A 79 14.99 8.85 3.23
CA GLN A 79 13.58 8.63 2.96
C GLN A 79 13.42 7.53 1.91
N TYR A 80 12.50 6.59 2.16
CA TYR A 80 12.17 5.56 1.20
C TYR A 80 11.16 6.06 0.17
N TYR A 81 11.42 5.73 -1.09
CA TYR A 81 10.57 6.01 -2.25
C TYR A 81 10.29 4.68 -2.97
N PRO A 82 9.15 4.02 -2.69
CA PRO A 82 8.79 2.77 -3.37
C PRO A 82 8.52 3.01 -4.86
N SER A 83 8.80 2.00 -5.67
CA SER A 83 8.32 1.97 -7.06
C SER A 83 6.81 1.69 -7.11
N GLU A 84 6.16 2.00 -8.24
CA GLU A 84 4.75 1.65 -8.43
C GLU A 84 4.53 0.13 -8.29
N GLU A 85 5.48 -0.68 -8.77
CA GLU A 85 5.44 -2.13 -8.64
C GLU A 85 5.45 -2.60 -7.17
N GLU A 86 6.31 -2.03 -6.33
CA GLU A 86 6.35 -2.36 -4.91
C GLU A 86 5.06 -1.95 -4.19
N ILE A 87 4.50 -0.79 -4.52
CA ILE A 87 3.20 -0.35 -4.01
C ILE A 87 2.11 -1.36 -4.39
N ILE A 88 2.05 -1.78 -5.65
CA ILE A 88 1.06 -2.76 -6.11
C ILE A 88 1.21 -4.08 -5.35
N VAL A 89 2.43 -4.56 -5.15
CA VAL A 89 2.69 -5.79 -4.38
C VAL A 89 2.19 -5.66 -2.93
N SER A 90 2.46 -4.52 -2.28
CA SER A 90 1.99 -4.25 -0.92
C SER A 90 0.46 -4.26 -0.85
N GLU A 91 -0.20 -3.50 -1.72
CA GLU A 91 -1.67 -3.34 -1.73
C GLU A 91 -2.38 -4.67 -2.04
N LEU A 92 -1.89 -5.44 -3.02
CA LEU A 92 -2.44 -6.76 -3.33
C LEU A 92 -2.22 -7.75 -2.18
N GLY A 93 -1.06 -7.68 -1.51
CA GLY A 93 -0.79 -8.49 -0.32
C GLY A 93 -1.75 -8.18 0.82
N LEU A 94 -2.03 -6.89 1.07
CA LEU A 94 -3.02 -6.44 2.05
C LEU A 94 -4.44 -6.88 1.69
N MET A 95 -4.81 -6.87 0.40
CA MET A 95 -6.09 -7.42 -0.05
C MET A 95 -6.22 -8.92 0.27
N ILE A 96 -5.16 -9.72 0.00
CA ILE A 96 -5.16 -11.15 0.35
C ILE A 96 -5.30 -11.32 1.86
N LYS A 97 -4.52 -10.58 2.65
CA LYS A 97 -4.60 -10.59 4.11
C LYS A 97 -6.03 -10.33 4.58
N THR A 98 -6.66 -9.31 4.02
CA THR A 98 -8.05 -8.92 4.34
C THR A 98 -9.02 -10.06 4.02
N ILE A 99 -8.90 -10.70 2.84
CA ILE A 99 -9.74 -11.84 2.45
C ILE A 99 -9.59 -13.00 3.45
N ILE A 100 -8.36 -13.29 3.89
CA ILE A 100 -8.08 -14.34 4.87
C ILE A 100 -8.68 -14.02 6.24
N GLU A 101 -8.62 -12.76 6.67
CA GLU A 101 -9.14 -12.32 7.97
C GLU A 101 -10.68 -12.31 8.02
N ILE A 102 -11.35 -11.93 6.93
CA ILE A 102 -12.83 -11.84 6.87
C ILE A 102 -13.51 -13.16 6.47
N THR A 103 -12.77 -14.12 5.91
CA THR A 103 -13.32 -15.37 5.37
C THR A 103 -12.85 -16.58 6.16
N SER A 104 -13.74 -17.54 6.42
CA SER A 104 -13.33 -18.78 7.09
C SER A 104 -12.38 -19.61 6.24
N GLN A 105 -11.39 -20.24 6.89
CA GLN A 105 -10.40 -21.09 6.21
C GLN A 105 -11.03 -22.23 5.40
N GLN A 106 -12.19 -22.74 5.83
CA GLN A 106 -12.92 -23.78 5.10
C GLN A 106 -13.41 -23.27 3.74
N LYS A 107 -14.04 -22.09 3.70
CA LYS A 107 -14.51 -21.46 2.46
C LYS A 107 -13.35 -21.16 1.51
N ILE A 108 -12.21 -20.69 2.05
CA ILE A 108 -11.01 -20.45 1.25
C ILE A 108 -10.50 -21.76 0.62
N LYS A 109 -10.42 -22.85 1.40
CA LYS A 109 -9.98 -24.15 0.88
C LYS A 109 -10.91 -24.70 -0.21
N GLU A 110 -12.22 -24.60 0.00
CA GLU A 110 -13.23 -25.00 -0.98
C GLU A 110 -13.13 -24.18 -2.27
N PHE A 111 -13.01 -22.86 -2.12
CA PHE A 111 -12.83 -21.95 -3.25
C PHE A 111 -11.56 -22.27 -4.03
N LYS A 112 -10.43 -22.45 -3.35
CA LYS A 112 -9.16 -22.82 -3.98
C LYS A 112 -9.26 -24.13 -4.76
N LYS A 113 -9.93 -25.14 -4.19
CA LYS A 113 -10.15 -26.43 -4.86
C LYS A 113 -11.00 -26.26 -6.12
N ARG A 114 -12.05 -25.43 -6.07
CA ARG A 114 -12.92 -25.14 -7.22
C ARG A 114 -12.20 -24.37 -8.32
N GLU A 115 -11.41 -23.37 -7.95
CA GLU A 115 -10.72 -22.48 -8.89
C GLU A 115 -9.36 -22.99 -9.39
N GLY A 116 -8.90 -24.13 -8.87
CA GLY A 116 -7.60 -24.72 -9.19
C GLY A 116 -6.42 -23.92 -8.63
N ILE A 117 -6.59 -23.23 -7.51
CA ILE A 117 -5.52 -22.45 -6.86
C ILE A 117 -4.71 -23.38 -5.96
N SER A 118 -3.43 -23.54 -6.28
CA SER A 118 -2.51 -24.33 -5.46
C SER A 118 -2.27 -23.68 -4.10
N SER A 119 -1.97 -24.51 -3.09
CA SER A 119 -1.45 -23.99 -1.83
C SER A 119 -0.08 -23.36 -2.03
N GLN A 120 0.08 -22.16 -1.49
CA GLN A 120 1.30 -21.38 -1.64
C GLN A 120 1.45 -20.41 -0.48
N THR A 121 2.70 -20.13 -0.17
CA THR A 121 3.05 -19.05 0.74
C THR A 121 3.18 -17.75 -0.06
N VAL A 122 2.42 -16.73 0.30
CA VAL A 122 2.55 -15.38 -0.25
C VAL A 122 3.35 -14.55 0.74
N VAL A 123 4.47 -14.02 0.26
CA VAL A 123 5.37 -13.15 1.03
C VAL A 123 5.42 -11.78 0.37
N PHE A 124 5.24 -10.71 1.15
CA PHE A 124 5.35 -9.34 0.67
C PHE A 124 5.80 -8.39 1.78
N ASN A 125 6.34 -7.24 1.40
CA ASN A 125 6.64 -6.14 2.31
C ASN A 125 5.48 -5.15 2.30
N GLU A 126 4.98 -4.81 3.49
CA GLU A 126 3.96 -3.76 3.64
C GLU A 126 4.62 -2.39 3.50
N ILE A 127 4.03 -1.55 2.67
CA ILE A 127 4.34 -0.13 2.59
C ILE A 127 3.29 0.62 3.38
N THR A 128 3.73 1.39 4.36
CA THR A 128 2.89 2.28 5.14
C THR A 128 3.14 3.73 4.76
N TYR A 129 2.15 4.58 5.00
CA TYR A 129 2.22 6.00 4.67
C TYR A 129 2.08 6.82 5.94
N ARG A 130 2.76 7.96 5.97
CA ARG A 130 2.62 8.97 7.01
C ARG A 130 2.57 10.36 6.39
N HIS A 131 1.85 11.28 7.03
CA HIS A 131 1.94 12.70 6.71
C HIS A 131 2.68 13.50 7.78
N VAL A 132 3.23 14.63 7.34
CA VAL A 132 3.72 15.70 8.23
C VAL A 132 3.13 17.02 7.77
N ASP A 133 2.53 17.73 8.71
CA ASP A 133 2.04 19.09 8.50
C ASP A 133 3.10 20.10 8.96
N VAL A 134 3.61 20.88 8.02
CA VAL A 134 4.68 21.87 8.26
C VAL A 134 4.06 23.27 8.18
N MET A 135 4.17 24.02 9.29
CA MET A 135 3.60 25.37 9.38
C MET A 135 4.10 26.26 8.22
N GLY A 136 3.16 26.83 7.47
CA GLY A 136 3.43 27.70 6.32
C GLY A 136 3.90 27.00 5.04
N SER A 137 4.14 25.68 5.06
CA SER A 137 4.61 24.90 3.89
C SER A 137 3.63 23.82 3.43
N GLY A 138 2.63 23.50 4.26
CA GLY A 138 1.55 22.57 3.91
C GLY A 138 1.78 21.14 4.40
N ARG A 139 1.04 20.20 3.80
CA ARG A 139 1.06 18.76 4.15
C ARG A 139 1.92 17.98 3.17
N PHE A 140 2.81 17.15 3.70
CA PHE A 140 3.68 16.26 2.94
C PHE A 140 3.43 14.81 3.33
N PHE A 141 3.53 13.90 2.37
CA PHE A 141 3.30 12.47 2.56
C PHE A 141 4.57 11.69 2.27
N TYR A 142 4.85 10.69 3.08
CA TYR A 142 6.05 9.86 3.05
C TYR A 142 5.66 8.39 3.12
N ALA A 143 6.44 7.54 2.46
CA ALA A 143 6.27 6.10 2.47
C ALA A 143 7.36 5.43 3.30
N GLU A 144 7.00 4.35 3.98
CA GLU A 144 7.89 3.55 4.79
C GLU A 144 7.73 2.08 4.42
N LYS A 145 8.86 1.37 4.25
CA LYS A 145 8.85 -0.08 4.05
C LYS A 145 8.98 -0.74 5.42
N LYS A 146 8.02 -1.60 5.79
CA LYS A 146 8.19 -2.41 7.00
C LYS A 146 9.37 -3.36 6.80
N ASN A 147 10.25 -3.42 7.81
CA ASN A 147 11.43 -4.29 7.77
C ASN A 147 11.09 -5.79 7.84
N GLN A 148 9.87 -6.13 8.25
CA GLN A 148 9.42 -7.51 8.39
C GLN A 148 8.47 -7.86 7.24
N GLU A 149 8.82 -8.90 6.51
CA GLU A 149 7.95 -9.47 5.49
C GLU A 149 6.73 -10.13 6.13
N ILE A 150 5.58 -9.90 5.51
CA ILE A 150 4.33 -10.56 5.89
C ILE A 150 4.25 -11.86 5.11
N GLU A 151 4.14 -12.96 5.84
CA GLU A 151 3.95 -14.30 5.31
C GLU A 151 2.48 -14.74 5.48
N LEU A 152 1.81 -15.02 4.37
CA LEU A 152 0.43 -15.50 4.35
C LEU A 152 0.38 -16.90 3.75
N ASN A 153 -0.22 -17.82 4.49
CA ASN A 153 -0.46 -19.18 4.03
C ASN A 153 -1.82 -19.25 3.33
N LEU A 154 -1.79 -19.35 2.00
CA LEU A 154 -2.98 -19.50 1.16
C LEU A 154 -3.23 -20.96 0.85
#